data_AF-A0AAN5Z825-F1
#
_entry.id   AF-A0AAN5Z825-F1
#
_cell.length_a   1.000
_cell.length_b   1.000
_cell.length_c   1.000
_cell.angle_alpha   90.00
_cell.angle_beta   90.00
_cell.angle_gamma   90.00
#
_symmetry.space_group_name_H-M   'P 1'
#
loop_
_entity.id
_entity.type
_entity.pdbx_description
1 polymer ?
#
loop_
_entity_poly.entity_id
_entity_poly.type
_entity_poly.pdbx_seq_one_letter_code
_entity_poly.pdbx_strand_id
1 'polypeptide(L)'
;MVPLVRIPGCSPELVPYALNAGAGGVIMPHIQNAKQAEELVRLSRFPPMGDRSYPPAALINKQQHKTPEGQTTYDVWNNHAAVICQIEDLEGLENIEEICRVPGVDGLFIGTGDLRLCMGMATGSLDGDEPAFVSALEKIRDAARKNDLPMIGFGISHSTLESRINMGWNAFIIHGDIDAICKSAIQALDSYSAVARSTVLSENKNGEHKNGEHKNGEHKNGEHKNGEQKNGEHKNGEQKNGTKRKLDGE
;
A
#
# COMPACT_ATOMS: atom_id res chain seq x y z
N MET A 1 14.49 11.17 -4.23
CA MET A 1 13.75 10.34 -3.26
C MET A 1 14.77 9.64 -2.38
N VAL A 2 14.59 9.69 -1.06
CA VAL A 2 15.50 9.02 -0.10
C VAL A 2 14.82 7.73 0.37
N PRO A 3 15.40 6.55 0.13
CA PRO A 3 14.80 5.30 0.57
C PRO A 3 15.04 5.08 2.07
N LEU A 4 13.98 4.75 2.80
CA LEU A 4 14.05 4.23 4.17
C LEU A 4 13.68 2.75 4.14
N VAL A 5 14.40 1.93 4.90
CA VAL A 5 14.20 0.47 4.90
C VAL A 5 13.77 0.02 6.29
N ARG A 6 12.56 -0.54 6.41
CA ARG A 6 12.17 -1.30 7.60
C ARG A 6 12.89 -2.65 7.57
N ILE A 7 13.82 -2.86 8.50
CA ILE A 7 14.62 -4.08 8.59
C ILE A 7 13.90 -5.14 9.43
N PRO A 8 14.08 -6.44 9.16
CA PRO A 8 13.38 -7.50 9.90
C PRO A 8 13.97 -7.77 11.28
N GLY A 9 15.17 -7.26 11.56
CA GLY A 9 15.92 -7.50 12.78
C GLY A 9 17.15 -6.61 12.88
N CYS A 10 17.64 -6.40 14.10
CA CYS A 10 18.86 -5.65 14.36
C CYS A 10 20.03 -6.62 14.46
N SER A 11 20.83 -6.71 13.39
CA SER A 11 22.03 -7.55 13.37
C SER A 11 23.15 -6.91 12.54
N PRO A 12 24.42 -7.29 12.80
CA PRO A 12 25.58 -6.80 12.04
C PRO A 12 25.51 -7.10 10.53
N GLU A 13 24.68 -8.05 10.12
CA GLU A 13 24.45 -8.38 8.72
C GLU A 13 23.34 -7.50 8.12
N LEU A 14 22.20 -7.37 8.82
CA LEU A 14 21.00 -6.74 8.26
C LEU A 14 21.08 -5.22 8.20
N VAL A 15 21.58 -4.58 9.27
CA VAL A 15 21.66 -3.11 9.34
C VAL A 15 22.63 -2.57 8.27
N PRO A 16 23.87 -3.06 8.16
CA PRO A 16 24.78 -2.59 7.13
C PRO A 16 24.32 -3.01 5.74
N TYR A 17 23.67 -4.15 5.56
CA TYR A 17 23.17 -4.56 4.23
C TYR A 17 22.24 -3.52 3.62
N ALA A 18 21.23 -3.07 4.38
CA ALA A 18 20.30 -2.03 3.93
C ALA A 18 21.03 -0.71 3.63
N LEU A 19 21.85 -0.23 4.57
CA LEU A 19 22.54 1.06 4.44
C LEU A 19 23.62 1.04 3.35
N ASN A 20 24.32 -0.07 3.14
CA ASN A 20 25.36 -0.22 2.10
C ASN A 20 24.74 -0.34 0.70
N ALA A 21 23.49 -0.79 0.59
CA ALA A 21 22.72 -0.76 -0.65
C ALA A 21 22.22 0.66 -1.01
N GLY A 22 22.42 1.65 -0.13
CA GLY A 22 22.05 3.04 -0.37
C GLY A 22 20.77 3.50 0.36
N ALA A 23 20.29 2.74 1.35
CA ALA A 23 19.24 3.25 2.24
C ALA A 23 19.72 4.53 2.94
N GLY A 24 18.89 5.58 2.90
CA GLY A 24 19.12 6.81 3.66
C GLY A 24 18.79 6.66 5.15
N GLY A 25 18.23 5.54 5.55
CA GLY A 25 17.98 5.21 6.95
C GLY A 25 17.31 3.86 7.12
N VAL A 26 17.30 3.39 8.36
CA VAL A 26 16.68 2.13 8.77
C VAL A 26 15.58 2.38 9.81
N ILE A 27 14.50 1.61 9.70
CA ILE A 27 13.43 1.55 10.68
C ILE A 27 13.48 0.16 11.33
N MET A 28 13.71 0.09 12.63
CA MET A 28 13.77 -1.18 13.36
C MET A 28 12.47 -1.41 14.14
N PRO A 29 11.67 -2.44 13.78
CA PRO A 29 10.46 -2.83 14.52
C PRO A 29 10.80 -3.31 15.94
N HIS A 30 9.78 -3.30 16.80
CA HIS A 30 9.87 -3.84 18.16
C HIS A 30 11.05 -3.33 19.00
N ILE A 31 11.29 -2.01 18.99
CA ILE A 31 12.24 -1.39 19.94
C ILE A 31 11.53 -1.21 21.28
N GLN A 32 11.94 -1.98 22.27
CA GLN A 32 11.33 -2.09 23.59
C GLN A 32 12.14 -1.42 24.70
N ASN A 33 13.44 -1.16 24.49
CA ASN A 33 14.31 -0.52 25.50
C ASN A 33 15.48 0.24 24.87
N ALA A 34 16.16 1.06 25.68
CA ALA A 34 17.30 1.87 25.25
C ALA A 34 18.46 1.04 24.68
N LYS A 35 18.73 -0.14 25.24
CA LYS A 35 19.82 -1.02 24.77
C LYS A 35 19.62 -1.48 23.32
N GLN A 36 18.39 -1.80 22.93
CA GLN A 36 18.10 -2.15 21.53
C GLN A 36 18.27 -0.95 20.59
N ALA A 37 17.90 0.25 21.03
CA ALA A 37 18.13 1.47 20.26
C ALA A 37 19.62 1.80 20.13
N GLU A 38 20.40 1.67 21.20
CA GLU A 38 21.86 1.84 21.20
C GLU A 38 22.55 0.87 20.23
N GLU A 39 22.12 -0.39 20.22
CA GLU A 39 22.65 -1.39 19.30
C GLU A 39 22.36 -1.02 17.83
N LEU A 40 21.15 -0.54 17.54
CA LEU A 40 20.80 -0.08 16.21
C LEU A 40 21.65 1.11 15.76
N VAL A 41 21.88 2.10 16.64
CA VAL A 41 22.77 3.23 16.36
C VAL A 41 24.20 2.73 16.11
N ARG A 42 24.72 1.89 17.01
CA ARG A 42 26.08 1.33 16.92
C ARG A 42 26.31 0.62 15.59
N LEU A 43 25.36 -0.18 15.11
CA LEU A 43 25.46 -0.90 13.83
C LEU A 43 25.23 -0.01 12.60
N SER A 44 24.65 1.18 12.78
CA SER A 44 24.37 2.13 11.70
C SER A 44 25.52 3.10 11.42
N ARG A 45 26.44 3.27 12.39
CA ARG A 45 27.56 4.21 12.33
C ARG A 45 28.90 3.51 12.19
N PHE A 46 29.81 4.08 11.41
CA PHE A 46 31.22 3.65 11.30
C PHE A 46 32.05 4.19 12.48
N PRO A 47 33.22 3.58 12.76
CA PRO A 47 34.13 4.08 13.78
C PRO A 47 34.51 5.57 13.58
N PRO A 48 34.64 6.36 14.66
CA PRO A 48 34.54 5.97 16.08
C PRO A 48 33.10 6.02 16.64
N MET A 49 32.09 6.35 15.83
CA MET A 49 30.70 6.53 16.28
C MET A 49 29.93 5.22 16.45
N GLY A 50 30.45 4.12 15.91
CA GLY A 50 29.85 2.79 15.97
C GLY A 50 30.75 1.75 15.32
N ASP A 51 30.17 0.60 15.01
CA ASP A 51 30.87 -0.61 14.56
C ASP A 51 30.32 -1.16 13.23
N ARG A 52 29.76 -0.27 12.38
CA ARG A 52 29.28 -0.64 11.05
C ARG A 52 30.42 -1.20 10.20
N SER A 53 30.15 -2.36 9.58
CA SER A 53 31.13 -3.06 8.74
C SER A 53 31.46 -2.30 7.45
N TYR A 54 32.75 -2.28 7.11
CA TYR A 54 33.32 -1.64 5.92
C TYR A 54 32.82 -2.30 4.61
N PRO A 55 32.21 -1.55 3.67
CA PRO A 55 31.66 -2.11 2.43
C PRO A 55 32.56 -1.81 1.20
N PRO A 56 33.55 -2.68 0.85
CA PRO A 56 34.44 -2.42 -0.29
C PRO A 56 33.68 -2.26 -1.61
N ALA A 57 32.61 -3.04 -1.81
CA ALA A 57 31.83 -3.05 -3.03
C ALA A 57 31.06 -1.73 -3.26
N ALA A 58 30.69 -1.01 -2.19
CA ALA A 58 29.97 0.26 -2.28
C ALA A 58 30.88 1.43 -2.73
N LEU A 59 32.19 1.22 -2.81
CA LEU A 59 33.19 2.26 -3.09
C LEU A 59 33.90 2.07 -4.44
N ILE A 60 33.56 1.01 -5.21
CA ILE A 60 34.23 0.66 -6.47
C ILE A 60 34.13 1.80 -7.51
N ASN A 61 32.99 2.48 -7.57
CA ASN A 61 32.79 3.57 -8.52
C ASN A 61 33.24 4.91 -7.92
N LYS A 62 34.11 5.64 -8.63
CA LYS A 62 34.58 6.98 -8.24
C LYS A 62 33.48 8.02 -8.07
N GLN A 63 32.31 7.82 -8.68
CA GLN A 63 31.16 8.67 -8.47
C GLN A 63 30.46 8.40 -7.12
N GLN A 64 30.57 7.18 -6.57
CA GLN A 64 29.89 6.76 -5.33
C GLN A 64 30.58 7.26 -4.06
N HIS A 65 31.86 7.65 -4.13
CA HIS A 65 32.62 8.19 -2.99
C HIS A 65 32.95 9.69 -3.14
N LYS A 66 32.22 10.42 -3.99
CA LYS A 66 32.31 11.89 -4.02
C LYS A 66 31.72 12.47 -2.75
N THR A 67 32.48 13.35 -2.11
CA THR A 67 32.11 14.00 -0.84
C THR A 67 32.36 15.51 -0.91
N PRO A 68 31.73 16.29 -0.01
CA PRO A 68 32.13 17.67 0.22
C PRO A 68 33.62 17.78 0.57
N GLU A 69 34.23 18.91 0.23
CA GLU A 69 35.63 19.18 0.58
C GLU A 69 35.87 19.01 2.08
N GLY A 70 36.94 18.31 2.46
CA GLY A 70 37.31 18.05 3.85
C GLY A 70 36.57 16.89 4.53
N GLN A 71 35.65 16.19 3.85
CA GLN A 71 34.95 15.02 4.40
C GLN A 71 35.36 13.72 3.71
N THR A 72 35.47 12.65 4.49
CA THR A 72 35.53 11.28 3.97
C THR A 72 34.13 10.76 3.66
N THR A 73 34.05 9.68 2.88
CA THR A 73 32.76 9.02 2.61
C THR A 73 32.08 8.53 3.89
N TYR A 74 32.86 8.14 4.91
CA TYR A 74 32.33 7.70 6.20
C TYR A 74 31.77 8.85 7.03
N ASP A 75 32.36 10.04 6.96
CA ASP A 75 31.80 11.23 7.61
C ASP A 75 30.43 11.55 7.01
N VAL A 76 30.33 11.53 5.68
CA VAL A 76 29.06 11.71 4.97
C VAL A 76 28.06 10.63 5.37
N TRP A 77 28.45 9.36 5.38
CA TRP A 77 27.53 8.26 5.71
C TRP A 77 27.07 8.26 7.17
N ASN A 78 27.96 8.60 8.11
CA ASN A 78 27.61 8.73 9.52
C ASN A 78 26.61 9.87 9.78
N ASN A 79 26.74 10.97 9.04
CA ASN A 79 25.90 12.16 9.23
C ASN A 79 24.54 12.08 8.51
N HIS A 80 24.34 11.14 7.58
CA HIS A 80 23.12 11.08 6.77
C HIS A 80 22.29 9.80 6.91
N ALA A 81 22.80 8.75 7.56
CA ALA A 81 22.04 7.53 7.77
C ALA A 81 21.07 7.68 8.95
N ALA A 82 19.78 7.88 8.68
CA ALA A 82 18.78 8.02 9.74
C ALA A 82 18.54 6.70 10.49
N VAL A 83 18.46 6.77 11.81
CA VAL A 83 18.13 5.65 12.70
C VAL A 83 16.75 5.89 13.33
N ILE A 84 15.77 5.09 12.94
CA ILE A 84 14.37 5.27 13.35
C ILE A 84 13.94 4.07 14.20
N CYS A 85 13.55 4.33 15.44
CA CYS A 85 13.04 3.30 16.34
C CYS A 85 11.54 3.15 16.17
N GLN A 86 11.06 1.94 15.84
CA GLN A 86 9.63 1.70 15.74
C GLN A 86 9.07 1.23 17.09
N ILE A 87 8.11 2.00 17.60
CA ILE A 87 7.43 1.81 18.88
C ILE A 87 6.07 1.20 18.61
N GLU A 88 5.91 -0.07 18.98
CA GLU A 88 4.71 -0.83 18.66
C GLU A 88 4.34 -1.91 19.69
N ASP A 89 4.99 -1.86 20.86
CA ASP A 89 4.79 -2.80 21.97
C ASP A 89 4.56 -2.03 23.28
N LEU A 90 3.94 -2.67 24.28
CA LEU A 90 3.71 -2.07 25.60
C LEU A 90 5.04 -1.74 26.31
N GLU A 91 6.03 -2.61 26.23
CA GLU A 91 7.35 -2.36 26.85
C GLU A 91 8.05 -1.15 26.22
N GLY A 92 8.00 -1.02 24.89
CA GLY A 92 8.53 0.16 24.19
C GLY A 92 7.79 1.45 24.57
N LEU A 93 6.47 1.38 24.76
CA LEU A 93 5.68 2.49 25.28
C LEU A 93 6.05 2.83 26.73
N GLU A 94 6.30 1.85 27.58
CA GLU A 94 6.75 2.03 28.97
C GLU A 94 8.10 2.74 29.02
N ASN A 95 9.04 2.29 28.19
CA ASN A 95 10.43 2.74 28.11
C ASN A 95 10.66 3.89 27.11
N ILE A 96 9.60 4.53 26.62
CA ILE A 96 9.73 5.52 25.54
C ILE A 96 10.69 6.67 25.85
N GLU A 97 10.73 7.12 27.11
CA GLU A 97 11.62 8.20 27.56
C GLU A 97 13.11 7.82 27.50
N GLU A 98 13.46 6.57 27.81
CA GLU A 98 14.86 6.13 27.72
C GLU A 98 15.28 5.88 26.28
N ILE A 99 14.39 5.32 25.44
CA ILE A 99 14.63 5.10 24.02
C ILE A 99 14.89 6.44 23.31
N CYS A 100 14.08 7.46 23.58
CA CYS A 100 14.23 8.79 22.97
C CYS A 100 15.52 9.51 23.39
N ARG A 101 16.15 9.15 24.50
CA ARG A 101 17.38 9.79 24.98
C ARG A 101 18.65 9.19 24.39
N VAL A 102 18.54 8.05 23.69
CA VAL A 102 19.70 7.38 23.10
C VAL A 102 20.33 8.29 22.03
N PRO A 103 21.60 8.71 22.20
CA PRO A 103 22.26 9.53 21.20
C PRO A 103 22.35 8.83 19.85
N GLY A 104 21.96 9.53 18.79
CA GLY A 104 21.96 8.99 17.42
C GLY A 104 20.65 8.32 16.99
N VAL A 105 19.64 8.25 17.84
CA VAL A 105 18.25 8.04 17.39
C VAL A 105 17.78 9.31 16.71
N ASP A 106 17.33 9.19 15.47
CA ASP A 106 16.97 10.32 14.60
C ASP A 106 15.45 10.49 14.46
N GLY A 107 14.65 9.54 14.97
CA GLY A 107 13.19 9.63 14.93
C GLY A 107 12.49 8.39 15.45
N LEU A 108 11.16 8.50 15.55
CA LEU A 108 10.29 7.41 15.97
C LEU A 108 9.31 7.05 14.86
N PHE A 109 9.14 5.76 14.62
CA PHE A 109 8.03 5.25 13.82
C PHE A 109 6.98 4.64 14.73
N ILE A 110 5.70 5.01 14.58
CA ILE A 110 4.65 4.52 15.46
C ILE A 110 3.87 3.42 14.75
N GLY A 111 4.11 2.17 15.17
CA GLY A 111 3.41 0.99 14.65
C GLY A 111 2.02 0.87 15.28
N THR A 112 1.07 1.68 14.81
CA THR A 112 -0.26 1.78 15.47
C THR A 112 -1.07 0.48 15.41
N GLY A 113 -0.85 -0.38 14.43
CA GLY A 113 -1.52 -1.67 14.34
C GLY A 113 -1.14 -2.61 15.48
N ASP A 114 0.16 -2.89 15.62
CA ASP A 114 0.69 -3.77 16.67
C ASP A 114 0.51 -3.13 18.06
N LEU A 115 0.68 -1.82 18.20
CA LEU A 115 0.44 -1.13 19.48
C LEU A 115 -1.01 -1.32 19.96
N ARG A 116 -1.99 -1.11 19.08
CA ARG A 116 -3.41 -1.34 19.41
C ARG A 116 -3.66 -2.79 19.78
N LEU A 117 -3.05 -3.73 19.07
CA LEU A 117 -3.18 -5.16 19.36
C LEU A 117 -2.63 -5.50 20.76
N CYS A 118 -1.43 -5.03 21.10
CA CYS A 118 -0.83 -5.22 22.41
C CYS A 118 -1.63 -4.57 23.54
N MET A 119 -2.36 -3.49 23.26
CA MET A 119 -3.26 -2.82 24.21
C MET A 119 -4.62 -3.51 24.36
N GLY A 120 -4.85 -4.65 23.68
CA GLY A 120 -6.10 -5.41 23.76
C GLY A 120 -7.28 -4.78 23.01
N MET A 121 -7.00 -3.93 22.02
CA MET A 121 -8.02 -3.28 21.20
C MET A 121 -8.47 -4.17 20.03
N ALA A 122 -9.57 -3.79 19.38
CA ALA A 122 -10.12 -4.55 18.26
C ALA A 122 -9.11 -4.68 17.10
N THR A 123 -8.99 -5.90 16.56
CA THR A 123 -8.14 -6.22 15.41
C THR A 123 -8.64 -5.55 14.12
N GLY A 124 -7.72 -5.25 13.20
CA GLY A 124 -8.07 -4.75 11.87
C GLY A 124 -8.27 -3.23 11.79
N SER A 125 -8.17 -2.51 12.91
CA SER A 125 -8.09 -1.05 12.92
C SER A 125 -6.65 -0.58 13.13
N LEU A 126 -6.21 0.40 12.33
CA LEU A 126 -4.90 1.06 12.47
C LEU A 126 -4.98 2.37 13.25
N ASP A 127 -6.18 2.77 13.69
CA ASP A 127 -6.46 4.05 14.34
C ASP A 127 -7.70 3.99 15.23
N GLY A 128 -7.92 4.99 16.07
CA GLY A 128 -9.11 5.09 16.92
C GLY A 128 -9.01 6.18 17.98
N ASP A 129 -10.12 6.41 18.68
CA ASP A 129 -10.29 7.47 19.69
C ASP A 129 -10.38 6.92 21.12
N GLU A 130 -10.06 5.63 21.31
CA GLU A 130 -10.10 5.01 22.63
C GLU A 130 -9.17 5.77 23.59
N PRO A 131 -9.64 6.19 24.79
CA PRO A 131 -8.84 7.04 25.68
C PRO A 131 -7.47 6.47 26.03
N ALA A 132 -7.38 5.13 26.17
CA ALA A 132 -6.11 4.46 26.39
C ALA A 132 -5.15 4.62 25.20
N PHE A 133 -5.64 4.46 23.96
CA PHE A 133 -4.84 4.60 22.75
C PHE A 133 -4.35 6.02 22.57
N VAL A 134 -5.25 7.00 22.70
CA VAL A 134 -4.92 8.41 22.61
C VAL A 134 -3.85 8.76 23.65
N SER A 135 -4.03 8.35 24.90
CA SER A 135 -3.05 8.58 25.97
C SER A 135 -1.68 7.95 25.67
N ALA A 136 -1.64 6.76 25.03
CA ALA A 136 -0.39 6.15 24.59
C ALA A 136 0.31 7.00 23.51
N LEU A 137 -0.43 7.47 22.50
CA LEU A 137 0.13 8.34 21.47
C LEU A 137 0.62 9.68 22.03
N GLU A 138 -0.09 10.25 22.99
CA GLU A 138 0.32 11.48 23.68
C GLU A 138 1.59 11.28 24.51
N LYS A 139 1.71 10.15 25.22
CA LYS A 139 2.93 9.79 25.95
C LYS A 139 4.13 9.71 25.01
N ILE A 140 3.96 9.08 23.85
CA ILE A 140 5.03 8.99 22.83
C ILE A 140 5.37 10.38 22.29
N ARG A 141 4.36 11.20 21.95
CA ARG A 141 4.53 12.58 21.49
C ARG A 141 5.34 13.41 22.46
N ASP A 142 5.02 13.36 23.75
CA ASP A 142 5.67 14.18 24.75
C ASP A 142 7.14 13.78 24.94
N ALA A 143 7.43 12.48 24.95
CA ALA A 143 8.80 11.96 24.97
C ALA A 143 9.59 12.35 23.71
N ALA A 144 8.99 12.25 22.53
CA ALA A 144 9.61 12.62 21.26
C ALA A 144 9.96 14.11 21.22
N ARG A 145 8.99 14.98 21.56
CA ARG A 145 9.18 16.45 21.60
C ARG A 145 10.28 16.88 22.56
N LYS A 146 10.38 16.24 23.73
CA LYS A 146 11.39 16.54 24.74
C LYS A 146 12.83 16.27 24.24
N ASN A 147 12.98 15.38 23.26
CA ASN A 147 14.27 15.01 22.68
C ASN A 147 14.41 15.49 21.22
N ASP A 148 13.52 16.39 20.77
CA ASP A 148 13.51 16.94 19.40
C ASP A 148 13.43 15.85 18.30
N LEU A 149 12.76 14.73 18.59
CA LEU A 149 12.62 13.61 17.66
C LEU A 149 11.33 13.72 16.83
N PRO A 150 11.40 13.57 15.49
CA PRO A 150 10.21 13.52 14.65
C PRO A 150 9.46 12.20 14.85
N MET A 151 8.12 12.28 14.81
CA MET A 151 7.24 11.12 14.77
C MET A 151 6.77 10.82 13.34
N ILE A 152 6.80 9.54 12.98
CA ILE A 152 6.51 9.02 11.65
C ILE A 152 5.42 7.95 11.76
N GLY A 153 4.51 7.91 10.80
CA GLY A 153 3.69 6.72 10.53
C GLY A 153 2.54 6.99 9.57
N PHE A 154 1.49 6.17 9.61
CA PHE A 154 0.45 6.19 8.57
C PHE A 154 -0.48 7.42 8.63
N GLY A 155 -0.74 8.03 7.48
CA GLY A 155 -1.71 9.12 7.29
C GLY A 155 -2.62 8.80 6.11
N ILE A 156 -3.14 7.57 6.05
CA ILE A 156 -3.78 6.97 4.87
C ILE A 156 -5.22 7.47 4.60
N SER A 157 -5.78 8.27 5.50
CA SER A 157 -7.06 8.96 5.32
C SER A 157 -6.91 10.44 5.67
N HIS A 158 -7.75 11.30 5.10
CA HIS A 158 -7.71 12.74 5.40
C HIS A 158 -7.92 13.02 6.89
N SER A 159 -8.87 12.33 7.53
CA SER A 159 -9.15 12.50 8.96
C SER A 159 -8.01 12.03 9.85
N THR A 160 -7.40 10.88 9.54
CA THR A 160 -6.24 10.38 10.28
C THR A 160 -5.04 11.30 10.10
N LEU A 161 -4.79 11.80 8.88
CA LEU A 161 -3.70 12.75 8.61
C LEU A 161 -3.90 14.04 9.40
N GLU A 162 -5.08 14.65 9.35
CA GLU A 162 -5.41 15.87 10.09
C GLU A 162 -5.24 15.68 11.60
N SER A 163 -5.79 14.60 12.15
CA SER A 163 -5.67 14.28 13.58
C SER A 163 -4.20 14.13 14.01
N ARG A 164 -3.37 13.42 13.23
CA ARG A 164 -1.96 13.22 13.54
C ARG A 164 -1.13 14.49 13.37
N ILE A 165 -1.43 15.35 12.40
CA ILE A 165 -0.84 16.69 12.29
C ILE A 165 -1.13 17.49 13.56
N ASN A 166 -2.39 17.55 14.00
CA ASN A 166 -2.80 18.27 15.20
C ASN A 166 -2.15 17.70 16.47
N MET A 167 -1.93 16.39 16.51
CA MET A 167 -1.18 15.72 17.58
C MET A 167 0.33 16.03 17.54
N GLY A 168 0.87 16.50 16.41
CA GLY A 168 2.27 16.93 16.28
C GLY A 168 3.19 15.92 15.61
N TRP A 169 2.66 15.01 14.80
CA TRP A 169 3.46 14.12 13.97
C TRP A 169 4.11 14.89 12.81
N ASN A 170 5.24 14.38 12.30
CA ASN A 170 6.11 15.15 11.41
C ASN A 170 6.21 14.56 10.00
N ALA A 171 6.07 13.24 9.85
CA ALA A 171 6.13 12.59 8.55
C ALA A 171 5.07 11.48 8.42
N PHE A 172 4.53 11.35 7.22
CA PHE A 172 3.33 10.56 6.97
C PHE A 172 3.51 9.59 5.79
N ILE A 173 3.18 8.32 6.02
CA ILE A 173 2.93 7.37 4.94
C ILE A 173 1.48 7.53 4.51
N ILE A 174 1.26 8.19 3.39
CA ILE A 174 -0.09 8.50 2.88
C ILE A 174 -0.61 7.46 1.89
N HIS A 175 0.23 6.51 1.46
CA HIS A 175 -0.11 5.54 0.42
C HIS A 175 0.80 4.31 0.45
N GLY A 176 0.33 3.18 -0.11
CA GLY A 176 1.10 1.96 -0.28
C GLY A 176 0.83 1.35 -1.66
N ASP A 177 1.86 0.80 -2.30
CA ASP A 177 1.78 0.21 -3.64
C ASP A 177 0.84 -1.00 -3.71
N ILE A 178 0.90 -1.90 -2.73
CA ILE A 178 0.03 -3.07 -2.64
C ILE A 178 -1.44 -2.64 -2.59
N ASP A 179 -1.77 -1.71 -1.69
CA ASP A 179 -3.13 -1.17 -1.53
C ASP A 179 -3.61 -0.51 -2.84
N ALA A 180 -2.74 0.26 -3.49
CA ALA A 180 -3.02 0.91 -4.77
C ALA A 180 -3.36 -0.08 -5.88
N ILE A 181 -2.50 -1.09 -6.04
CA ILE A 181 -2.63 -2.11 -7.08
C ILE A 181 -3.91 -2.90 -6.87
N CYS A 182 -4.16 -3.35 -5.62
CA CYS A 182 -5.37 -4.08 -5.28
C CYS A 182 -6.63 -3.26 -5.51
N LYS A 183 -6.69 -2.02 -5.01
CA LYS A 183 -7.86 -1.14 -5.19
C LYS A 183 -8.13 -0.82 -6.65
N SER A 184 -7.08 -0.50 -7.41
CA SER A 184 -7.17 -0.23 -8.85
C SER A 184 -7.71 -1.44 -9.62
N ALA A 185 -7.18 -2.63 -9.34
CA ALA A 185 -7.64 -3.86 -9.98
C ALA A 185 -9.11 -4.19 -9.65
N ILE A 186 -9.52 -4.07 -8.38
CA ILE A 186 -10.89 -4.30 -7.94
C ILE A 186 -11.84 -3.28 -8.60
N GLN A 187 -11.49 -1.99 -8.56
CA GLN A 187 -12.31 -0.94 -9.15
C GLN A 187 -12.49 -1.12 -10.66
N ALA A 188 -11.43 -1.50 -11.37
CA ALA A 188 -11.51 -1.82 -12.79
C ALA A 188 -12.46 -3.01 -13.02
N LEU A 189 -12.25 -4.11 -12.30
CA LEU A 189 -13.06 -5.32 -12.43
C LEU A 189 -14.54 -5.04 -12.17
N ASP A 190 -14.87 -4.29 -11.12
CA ASP A 190 -16.25 -3.91 -10.78
C ASP A 190 -16.88 -3.08 -11.88
N SER A 191 -16.17 -2.08 -12.38
CA SER A 191 -16.63 -1.20 -13.46
C SER A 191 -16.93 -1.99 -14.75
N TYR A 192 -15.98 -2.80 -15.23
CA TYR A 192 -16.16 -3.59 -16.45
C TYR A 192 -17.21 -4.68 -16.28
N SER A 193 -17.29 -5.31 -15.10
CA SER A 193 -18.31 -6.32 -14.80
C SER A 193 -19.72 -5.71 -14.79
N ALA A 194 -19.88 -4.50 -14.26
CA ALA A 194 -21.15 -3.79 -14.26
C ALA A 194 -21.62 -3.51 -15.70
N VAL A 195 -20.73 -3.01 -16.56
CA VAL A 195 -21.03 -2.78 -17.98
C VAL A 195 -21.42 -4.09 -18.66
N ALA A 196 -20.58 -5.13 -18.55
CA ALA A 196 -20.84 -6.42 -19.19
C ALA A 196 -22.19 -7.02 -18.77
N ARG A 197 -22.53 -7.00 -17.48
CA ARG A 197 -23.83 -7.48 -16.97
C ARG A 197 -24.99 -6.68 -17.56
N SER A 198 -24.87 -5.36 -17.62
CA SER A 198 -25.93 -4.50 -18.15
C SER A 198 -26.18 -4.71 -19.65
N THR A 199 -25.11 -4.88 -20.43
CA THR A 199 -25.18 -5.12 -21.88
C THR A 199 -25.85 -6.46 -22.17
N VAL A 200 -25.40 -7.55 -21.55
CA VAL A 200 -25.97 -8.90 -21.76
C VAL A 200 -27.44 -8.96 -21.36
N LEU A 201 -27.82 -8.31 -20.25
CA LEU A 201 -29.22 -8.26 -19.81
C LEU A 201 -30.10 -7.38 -20.73
N SER A 202 -29.53 -6.37 -21.39
CA SER A 202 -30.26 -5.55 -22.36
C SER A 202 -30.54 -6.27 -23.68
N GLU A 203 -29.61 -7.11 -24.15
CA GLU A 203 -29.78 -7.93 -25.36
C GLU A 203 -30.86 -9.00 -25.16
N ASN A 204 -30.93 -9.62 -23.99
CA ASN A 204 -31.96 -10.61 -23.67
C ASN A 204 -33.38 -10.03 -23.60
N LYS A 205 -33.55 -8.74 -23.30
CA LYS A 205 -34.86 -8.07 -23.30
C LYS A 205 -35.37 -7.73 -24.71
N ASN A 206 -34.48 -7.54 -25.68
CA ASN A 206 -34.86 -7.26 -27.07
C ASN A 206 -35.21 -8.54 -27.87
N GLY A 207 -35.00 -9.73 -27.30
CA GLY A 207 -35.39 -11.01 -27.91
C GLY A 207 -36.84 -11.45 -27.62
N GLU A 208 -37.54 -10.82 -26.67
CA GLU A 208 -38.94 -11.15 -26.34
C GLU A 208 -39.93 -10.23 -27.10
N HIS A 209 -40.02 -10.40 -28.42
CA HIS A 209 -41.19 -9.90 -29.14
C HIS A 209 -42.41 -10.78 -28.81
N LYS A 210 -43.37 -10.22 -28.05
CA LYS A 210 -44.70 -10.80 -27.83
C LYS A 210 -45.39 -11.03 -29.18
N ASN A 211 -45.77 -12.28 -29.46
CA ASN A 211 -46.78 -12.58 -30.48
C ASN A 211 -48.08 -11.86 -30.08
N GLY A 212 -48.38 -10.76 -30.77
CA GLY A 212 -49.64 -10.04 -30.63
C GLY A 212 -50.78 -10.84 -31.24
N GLU A 213 -51.85 -11.04 -30.48
CA GLU A 213 -53.11 -11.59 -30.97
C GLU A 213 -53.66 -10.71 -32.11
N HIS A 214 -53.76 -11.26 -33.32
CA HIS A 214 -54.50 -10.64 -34.41
C HIS A 214 -56.01 -10.77 -34.13
N LYS A 215 -56.67 -9.65 -33.78
CA LYS A 215 -58.12 -9.54 -33.90
C LYS A 215 -58.49 -9.16 -35.34
N ASN A 216 -59.25 -10.04 -35.98
CA ASN A 216 -59.94 -9.76 -37.25
C ASN A 216 -60.91 -8.60 -37.07
N GLY A 217 -60.74 -7.53 -37.86
CA GLY A 217 -61.61 -6.36 -37.89
C GLY A 217 -61.72 -5.80 -39.30
N GLU A 218 -62.83 -6.16 -39.95
CA GLU A 218 -63.57 -5.49 -41.03
C GLU A 218 -62.81 -4.65 -42.08
N HIS A 219 -62.75 -5.22 -43.29
CA HIS A 219 -62.45 -4.52 -44.53
C HIS A 219 -63.39 -3.34 -44.79
N LYS A 220 -62.82 -2.16 -45.05
CA LYS A 220 -63.47 -1.12 -45.87
C LYS A 220 -62.65 -0.87 -47.13
N ASN A 221 -63.34 -1.00 -48.27
CA ASN A 221 -62.85 -0.74 -49.61
C ASN A 221 -62.38 0.71 -49.78
N GLY A 222 -61.21 0.88 -50.41
CA GLY A 222 -60.69 2.18 -50.82
C GLY A 222 -59.59 2.01 -51.87
N GLU A 223 -60.00 2.14 -53.13
CA GLU A 223 -59.25 2.54 -54.34
C GLU A 223 -57.86 1.95 -54.62
N HIS A 224 -57.84 1.04 -55.59
CA HIS A 224 -56.66 0.62 -56.35
C HIS A 224 -56.01 1.78 -57.11
N LYS A 225 -54.68 1.88 -57.01
CA LYS A 225 -53.81 2.31 -58.12
C LYS A 225 -52.72 1.26 -58.35
N ASN A 226 -52.72 0.72 -59.57
CA ASN A 226 -51.76 -0.25 -60.10
C ASN A 226 -50.35 0.34 -60.20
N GLY A 227 -49.34 -0.47 -59.87
CA GLY A 227 -47.94 -0.14 -60.10
C GLY A 227 -46.98 -1.26 -59.69
N GLU A 228 -46.86 -2.25 -60.58
CA GLU A 228 -45.73 -3.17 -60.77
C GLU A 228 -45.16 -3.98 -59.59
N GLN A 229 -45.65 -5.23 -59.47
CA GLN A 229 -44.90 -6.33 -58.89
C GLN A 229 -43.82 -6.83 -59.86
N LYS A 230 -42.60 -7.05 -59.35
CA LYS A 230 -41.71 -8.10 -59.87
C LYS A 230 -41.57 -9.20 -58.83
N ASN A 231 -41.95 -10.40 -59.26
CA ASN A 231 -41.91 -11.67 -58.55
C ASN A 231 -40.53 -12.34 -58.63
N GLY A 232 -40.27 -13.18 -57.63
CA GLY A 232 -39.52 -14.43 -57.72
C GLY A 232 -38.27 -14.45 -56.85
N GLU A 233 -37.97 -15.46 -56.03
CA GLU A 233 -38.59 -16.74 -55.72
C GLU A 233 -37.89 -17.19 -54.43
N HIS A 234 -38.63 -17.54 -53.37
CA HIS A 234 -38.08 -18.35 -52.27
C HIS A 234 -38.28 -19.82 -52.64
N LYS A 235 -37.21 -20.62 -52.59
CA LYS A 235 -37.30 -22.08 -52.45
C LYS A 235 -36.72 -22.51 -51.09
N ASN A 236 -37.60 -23.17 -50.33
CA ASN A 236 -37.30 -23.94 -49.13
C ASN A 236 -36.78 -25.34 -49.47
N GLY A 237 -36.07 -25.94 -48.51
CA GLY A 237 -35.74 -27.37 -48.45
C GLY A 237 -34.22 -27.60 -48.46
N GLU A 238 -33.58 -28.39 -47.60
CA GLU A 238 -34.04 -29.42 -46.67
C GLU A 238 -33.01 -29.55 -45.52
N GLN A 239 -33.49 -29.88 -44.32
CA GLN A 239 -32.67 -30.45 -43.25
C GLN A 239 -32.34 -31.92 -43.56
N LYS A 240 -31.09 -32.37 -43.38
CA LYS A 240 -30.76 -33.72 -42.86
C LYS A 240 -29.39 -33.76 -42.11
N ASN A 241 -29.50 -34.00 -40.80
CA ASN A 241 -28.76 -34.92 -39.92
C ASN A 241 -27.24 -35.18 -40.05
N GLY A 242 -26.60 -35.17 -38.88
CA GLY A 242 -25.39 -35.95 -38.52
C GLY A 242 -24.12 -35.10 -38.50
N THR A 243 -23.22 -35.13 -37.51
CA THR A 243 -22.86 -36.21 -36.58
C THR A 243 -22.04 -35.63 -35.42
N LYS A 244 -22.27 -36.11 -34.19
CA LYS A 244 -21.38 -35.93 -33.02
C LYS A 244 -20.01 -36.59 -33.26
N ARG A 245 -18.92 -35.96 -32.81
CA ARG A 245 -17.67 -36.58 -32.32
C ARG A 245 -17.12 -35.64 -31.22
N LYS A 246 -17.23 -35.99 -29.92
CA LYS A 246 -16.23 -36.70 -29.07
C LYS A 246 -14.82 -36.12 -29.30
N LEU A 247 -14.22 -35.31 -28.41
CA LEU A 247 -13.80 -35.55 -27.01
C LEU A 247 -13.22 -36.94 -26.77
N ASP A 248 -11.88 -36.98 -26.72
CA ASP A 248 -10.92 -37.82 -25.98
C ASP A 248 -9.55 -37.15 -26.29
N GLY A 249 -8.56 -36.90 -25.41
CA GLY A 249 -8.19 -37.48 -24.13
C GLY A 249 -6.72 -37.92 -24.22
N GLU A 250 -5.79 -37.13 -23.67
CA GLU A 250 -4.52 -37.48 -22.98
C GLU A 250 -3.73 -36.21 -22.64
#